data_AF-A0A2T7T0R7-F1
#
_entry.id   AF-A0A2T7T0R7-F1
#
_cell.length_a   1.000
_cell.length_b   1.000
_cell.length_c   1.000
_cell.angle_alpha   90.00
_cell.angle_beta   90.00
_cell.angle_gamma   90.00
#
_symmetry.space_group_name_H-M   'P 1'
#
loop_
_entity.id
_entity.type
_entity.pdbx_description
1 polymer ?
#
loop_
_entity_poly.entity_id
_entity_poly.type
_entity_poly.pdbx_seq_one_letter_code
_entity_poly.pdbx_strand_id
1 'polypeptide(L)'
;MILTRDDTFRVVFNLRTPVNATQFNVGTGVFVARNGNEPFLVTATHVARTCTNATQLVLSDQAGNATGLRLADFNGELAWQHHPVADISVLQVIPNTTLAPHLDGRFLDYDHFHLDRTPVSRDFELTSVGFPNGFGAQGMFSPLTYRSYASSTFLTMNRADTNTLCDFFMLENPSIGGYSGCPVFDLGYMVVGAMTTTKEKTVCYGIMHGTVSDTTGGKLAAVTPSHYLRDLLG
;
A
#
# COMPACT_ATOMS: atom_id res chain seq x y z
N MET A 1 -8.71 -8.75 12.57
CA MET A 1 -9.88 -8.07 11.94
C MET A 1 -10.09 -8.59 10.51
N ILE A 2 -11.32 -8.60 9.98
CA ILE A 2 -11.58 -8.82 8.55
C ILE A 2 -12.07 -7.50 7.95
N LEU A 3 -11.34 -6.98 6.97
CA LEU A 3 -11.75 -5.84 6.17
C LEU A 3 -12.65 -6.35 5.05
N THR A 4 -13.86 -5.81 4.94
CA THR A 4 -14.60 -5.94 3.70
C THR A 4 -13.91 -5.13 2.61
N ARG A 5 -14.11 -5.49 1.34
CA ARG A 5 -13.57 -4.73 0.21
C ARG A 5 -13.97 -3.25 0.29
N ASP A 6 -15.20 -2.98 0.72
CA ASP A 6 -15.75 -1.63 0.87
C ASP A 6 -15.23 -0.90 2.11
N ASP A 7 -14.56 -1.58 3.05
CA ASP A 7 -13.90 -0.96 4.21
C ASP A 7 -12.41 -0.72 3.99
N THR A 8 -11.82 -1.29 2.92
CA THR A 8 -10.37 -1.16 2.67
C THR A 8 -9.91 0.29 2.48
N PHE A 9 -10.80 1.19 2.09
CA PHE A 9 -10.46 2.62 1.97
C PHE A 9 -10.01 3.25 3.29
N ARG A 10 -10.42 2.69 4.44
CA ARG A 10 -10.08 3.25 5.76
C ARG A 10 -8.58 3.15 6.05
N VAL A 11 -7.95 2.09 5.55
CA VAL A 11 -6.56 1.75 5.88
C VAL A 11 -5.54 2.20 4.84
N VAL A 12 -5.98 2.76 3.71
CA VAL A 12 -5.09 3.26 2.65
C VAL A 12 -5.12 4.77 2.55
N PHE A 13 -4.06 5.33 1.98
CA PHE A 13 -3.95 6.75 1.66
C PHE A 13 -3.30 6.96 0.29
N ASN A 14 -3.54 8.14 -0.30
CA ASN A 14 -2.85 8.58 -1.51
C ASN A 14 -1.77 9.60 -1.14
N LEU A 15 -0.56 9.42 -1.67
CA LEU A 15 0.50 10.42 -1.62
C LEU A 15 0.47 11.24 -2.91
N ARG A 16 0.60 12.55 -2.78
CA ARG A 16 0.63 13.49 -3.91
C ARG A 16 1.75 14.50 -3.68
N THR A 17 2.85 14.34 -4.41
CA THR A 17 3.95 15.30 -4.41
C THR A 17 3.82 16.20 -5.64
N PRO A 18 3.70 17.53 -5.48
CA PRO A 18 3.71 18.45 -6.61
C PRO A 18 5.02 18.33 -7.40
N VAL A 19 4.92 18.18 -8.73
CA VAL A 19 6.05 18.28 -9.66
C VAL A 19 6.09 19.69 -10.26
N ASN A 20 4.91 20.24 -10.56
CA ASN A 20 4.69 21.60 -11.01
C ASN A 20 3.24 22.01 -10.68
N ALA A 21 2.78 23.15 -11.18
CA ALA A 21 1.46 23.69 -10.86
C ALA A 21 0.28 22.78 -11.23
N THR A 22 0.44 21.83 -12.17
CA THR A 22 -0.65 20.99 -12.68
C THR A 22 -0.38 19.50 -12.60
N GLN A 23 0.84 19.09 -12.25
CA GLN A 23 1.25 17.69 -12.21
C GLN A 23 1.73 17.27 -10.83
N PHE A 24 1.38 16.04 -10.47
CA PHE A 24 1.75 15.42 -9.21
C PHE A 24 2.38 14.06 -9.47
N ASN A 25 3.46 13.75 -8.75
CA ASN A 25 3.87 12.37 -8.53
C ASN A 25 2.92 11.77 -7.51
N VAL A 26 2.29 10.67 -7.87
CA VAL A 26 1.27 10.01 -7.06
C VAL A 26 1.72 8.63 -6.64
N GLY A 27 1.35 8.24 -5.43
CA GLY A 27 1.55 6.90 -4.91
C GLY A 27 0.46 6.50 -3.93
N THR A 28 0.48 5.25 -3.51
CA THR A 28 -0.44 4.72 -2.51
C THR A 28 0.35 4.30 -1.27
N GLY A 29 -0.27 4.30 -0.11
CA GLY A 29 0.28 3.64 1.07
C GLY A 29 -0.80 3.09 1.99
N VAL A 30 -0.37 2.46 3.07
CA VAL A 30 -1.21 1.82 4.08
C VAL A 30 -0.81 2.28 5.48
N PHE A 31 -1.79 2.51 6.34
CA PHE A 31 -1.58 2.82 7.76
C PHE A 31 -1.35 1.52 8.54
N VAL A 32 -0.30 1.49 9.37
CA VAL A 32 0.10 0.30 10.13
C VAL A 32 0.31 0.64 11.60
N ALA A 33 -0.28 -0.14 12.51
CA ALA A 33 -0.02 -0.03 13.94
C ALA A 33 0.91 -1.18 14.38
N ARG A 34 2.10 -0.84 14.86
CA ARG A 34 2.96 -1.78 15.58
C ARG A 34 2.53 -1.82 17.04
N ASN A 35 2.48 -3.02 17.63
CA ASN A 35 2.09 -3.24 19.04
C ASN A 35 0.74 -2.60 19.43
N GLY A 36 -0.16 -2.39 18.45
CA GLY A 36 -1.48 -1.79 18.63
C GLY A 36 -1.52 -0.28 18.89
N ASN A 37 -0.38 0.41 19.07
CA ASN A 37 -0.37 1.83 19.42
C ASN A 37 0.79 2.65 18.84
N GLU A 38 1.70 2.05 18.09
CA GLU A 38 2.79 2.76 17.42
C GLU A 38 2.44 2.95 15.93
N PRO A 39 2.00 4.16 15.51
CA PRO A 39 1.47 4.37 14.18
C PRO A 39 2.57 4.63 13.15
N PHE A 40 2.46 3.96 12.01
CA PHE A 40 3.35 4.09 10.86
C PHE A 40 2.55 4.26 9.57
N LEU A 41 3.16 4.96 8.62
CA LEU A 41 2.78 4.96 7.21
C LEU A 41 3.71 4.01 6.48
N VAL A 42 3.17 3.16 5.60
CA VAL A 42 3.97 2.25 4.77
C VAL A 42 3.67 2.51 3.30
N THR A 43 4.71 2.58 2.48
CA THR A 43 4.60 2.74 1.02
C THR A 43 5.84 2.16 0.33
N ALA A 44 5.90 2.24 -1.00
CA ALA A 44 7.06 1.87 -1.78
C ALA A 44 8.22 2.86 -1.58
N THR A 45 9.46 2.37 -1.58
CA THR A 45 10.65 3.23 -1.37
C THR A 45 10.79 4.30 -2.44
N HIS A 46 10.60 3.95 -3.70
CA HIS A 46 10.67 4.95 -4.77
C HIS A 46 9.59 6.03 -4.64
N VAL A 47 8.41 5.73 -4.09
CA VAL A 47 7.37 6.73 -3.79
C VAL A 47 7.81 7.62 -2.63
N ALA A 48 8.25 7.03 -1.51
CA ALA A 48 8.70 7.75 -0.34
C ALA A 48 9.84 8.74 -0.67
N ARG A 49 10.80 8.34 -1.53
CA ARG A 49 11.91 9.19 -1.95
C ARG A 49 11.50 10.42 -2.76
N THR A 50 10.30 10.43 -3.34
CA THR A 50 9.77 11.62 -4.01
C THR A 50 9.04 12.55 -3.06
N CYS A 51 8.82 12.16 -1.80
CA CYS A 51 8.10 13.00 -0.85
C CYS A 51 8.93 14.21 -0.42
N THR A 52 8.26 15.34 -0.24
CA THR A 52 8.83 16.61 0.20
C THR A 52 7.90 17.25 1.24
N ASN A 53 8.29 18.38 1.81
CA ASN A 53 7.42 19.16 2.71
C ASN A 53 6.14 19.68 2.03
N ALA A 54 6.10 19.71 0.70
CA ALA A 54 4.91 20.05 -0.08
C ALA A 54 4.01 18.85 -0.39
N THR A 55 4.43 17.62 -0.05
CA THR A 55 3.65 16.41 -0.30
C THR A 55 2.40 16.40 0.56
N GLN A 56 1.29 16.05 -0.07
CA GLN A 56 0.01 15.82 0.58
C GLN A 56 -0.23 14.32 0.76
N LEU A 57 -0.78 13.96 1.91
CA LEU A 57 -1.42 12.68 2.17
C LEU A 57 -2.92 12.90 2.11
N VAL A 58 -3.59 12.21 1.18
CA VAL A 58 -5.05 12.26 1.02
C VAL A 58 -5.68 11.01 1.61
N LEU A 59 -6.70 11.22 2.45
CA LEU A 59 -7.47 10.19 3.14
C LEU A 59 -8.97 10.52 3.11
N SER A 60 -9.83 9.56 3.48
CA SER A 60 -11.27 9.79 3.61
C SER A 60 -11.62 10.51 4.91
N ASP A 61 -12.42 11.57 4.91
CA ASP A 61 -13.03 12.11 6.12
C ASP A 61 -14.22 11.25 6.61
N GLN A 62 -14.87 11.67 7.71
CA GLN A 62 -16.03 10.96 8.26
C GLN A 62 -17.25 10.97 7.33
N ALA A 63 -17.31 11.88 6.35
CA ALA A 63 -18.37 11.97 5.36
C ALA A 63 -18.02 11.23 4.05
N GLY A 64 -16.86 10.58 3.98
CA GLY A 64 -16.40 9.85 2.80
C GLY A 64 -15.65 10.70 1.77
N ASN A 65 -15.40 11.99 2.03
CA ASN A 65 -14.72 12.88 1.09
C ASN A 65 -13.19 12.77 1.21
N ALA A 66 -12.51 13.02 0.09
CA ALA A 66 -11.06 13.09 0.03
C ALA A 66 -10.57 14.38 0.72
N THR A 67 -9.86 14.21 1.82
CA THR A 67 -9.22 15.28 2.59
C THR A 67 -7.71 15.17 2.48
N GLY A 68 -7.07 16.23 1.99
CA GLY A 68 -5.61 16.34 1.90
C GLY A 68 -5.02 17.02 3.13
N LEU A 69 -4.08 16.32 3.78
CA LEU A 69 -3.26 16.83 4.88
C LEU A 69 -1.80 16.92 4.42
N ARG A 70 -0.98 17.78 5.00
CA ARG A 70 0.44 17.80 4.63
C ARG A 70 1.12 16.59 5.25
N LEU A 71 1.98 15.91 4.49
CA LEU A 71 2.74 14.77 5.02
C LEU A 71 3.63 15.20 6.21
N ALA A 72 4.14 16.43 6.18
CA ALA A 72 4.92 17.00 7.28
C ALA A 72 4.12 17.16 8.58
N ASP A 73 2.77 17.19 8.52
CA ASP A 73 1.94 17.20 9.73
C ASP A 73 1.98 15.83 10.44
N PHE A 74 2.25 14.73 9.71
CA PHE A 74 2.44 13.38 10.25
C PHE A 74 3.82 13.17 10.85
N ASN A 75 4.85 13.79 10.28
CA ASN A 75 6.22 13.75 10.77
C ASN A 75 6.98 14.96 10.20
N GLY A 76 7.32 15.92 11.07
CA GLY A 76 7.90 17.20 10.63
C GLY A 76 9.27 17.08 9.94
N GLU A 77 10.01 16.01 10.23
CA GLU A 77 11.32 15.75 9.63
C GLU A 77 11.22 14.88 8.36
N LEU A 78 10.03 14.33 8.07
CA LEU A 78 9.83 13.33 7.03
C LEU A 78 10.88 12.21 7.10
N ALA A 79 11.17 11.75 8.33
CA ALA A 79 12.20 10.76 8.64
C ALA A 79 11.84 9.35 8.16
N TRP A 80 11.75 9.17 6.84
CA TRP A 80 11.49 7.88 6.20
C TRP A 80 12.63 6.91 6.49
N GLN A 81 12.26 5.71 6.93
CA GLN A 81 13.16 4.57 7.01
C GLN A 81 12.94 3.70 5.78
N HIS A 82 14.00 3.52 5.00
CA HIS A 82 13.97 2.77 3.75
C HIS A 82 14.58 1.39 3.94
N HIS A 83 13.91 0.33 3.48
CA HIS A 83 14.53 -0.99 3.45
C HIS A 83 15.77 -0.96 2.53
N PRO A 84 16.93 -1.53 2.93
CA PRO A 84 18.16 -1.46 2.14
C PRO A 84 18.09 -2.20 0.80
N VAL A 85 17.23 -3.23 0.70
CA VAL A 85 17.09 -4.07 -0.49
C VAL A 85 15.72 -3.91 -1.15
N ALA A 86 14.68 -3.85 -0.34
CA ALA A 86 13.30 -4.00 -0.76
C ALA A 86 12.68 -2.64 -1.07
N ASP A 87 11.70 -2.62 -1.96
CA ASP A 87 10.99 -1.40 -2.28
C ASP A 87 9.86 -1.13 -1.27
N ILE A 88 10.22 -1.03 0.01
CA ILE A 88 9.33 -0.73 1.13
C ILE A 88 9.99 0.32 2.02
N SER A 89 9.20 1.31 2.43
CA SER A 89 9.60 2.34 3.38
C SER A 89 8.52 2.59 4.41
N VAL A 90 8.94 2.98 5.61
CA VAL A 90 8.05 3.33 6.72
C VAL A 90 8.33 4.75 7.22
N LEU A 91 7.28 5.46 7.63
CA LEU A 91 7.38 6.75 8.31
C LEU A 91 6.61 6.66 9.63
N GLN A 92 7.28 6.93 10.75
CA GLN A 92 6.59 7.01 12.03
C GLN A 92 5.67 8.22 12.04
N VAL A 93 4.40 8.01 12.39
CA VAL A 93 3.44 9.09 12.62
C VAL A 93 3.67 9.62 14.04
N ILE A 94 3.74 10.94 14.18
CA ILE A 94 3.84 11.64 15.46
C ILE A 94 2.46 12.25 15.74
N PRO A 95 1.62 11.59 16.58
CA PRO A 95 0.27 12.07 16.83
C PRO A 95 0.30 13.48 17.43
N ASN A 96 -0.59 14.33 16.93
CA ASN A 96 -0.78 15.68 17.43
C ASN A 96 -2.28 16.05 17.32
N THR A 97 -2.65 17.17 17.93
CA THR A 97 -4.05 17.61 17.99
C THR A 97 -4.67 17.87 16.62
N THR A 98 -3.85 18.23 15.62
CA THR A 98 -4.30 18.46 14.25
C THR A 98 -4.64 17.14 13.55
N LEU A 99 -3.81 16.11 13.73
CA LEU A 99 -4.03 14.81 13.09
C LEU A 99 -5.06 13.94 13.79
N ALA A 100 -5.18 14.04 15.11
CA ALA A 100 -5.98 13.11 15.92
C ALA A 100 -7.40 12.85 15.37
N PRO A 101 -8.17 13.86 14.91
CA PRO A 101 -9.50 13.64 14.31
C PRO A 101 -9.50 12.80 13.03
N HIS A 102 -8.35 12.70 12.37
CA HIS A 102 -8.16 12.01 11.10
C HIS A 102 -7.51 10.64 11.26
N LEU A 103 -7.14 10.17 12.45
CA LEU A 103 -6.37 8.92 12.60
C LEU A 103 -7.22 7.71 13.05
N ASP A 104 -8.42 7.94 13.56
CA ASP A 104 -9.27 6.89 14.12
C ASP A 104 -9.67 5.83 13.07
N GLY A 105 -9.60 4.56 13.48
CA GLY A 105 -10.01 3.41 12.66
C GLY A 105 -9.20 3.17 11.38
N ARG A 106 -8.00 3.76 11.22
CA ARG A 106 -7.20 3.62 9.99
C ARG A 106 -6.10 2.59 10.03
N PHE A 107 -5.59 2.27 11.20
CA PHE A 107 -4.38 1.48 11.29
C PHE A 107 -4.71 -0.01 11.21
N LEU A 108 -4.06 -0.69 10.27
CA LEU A 108 -4.03 -2.14 10.22
C LEU A 108 -2.96 -2.64 11.18
N ASP A 109 -3.30 -3.57 12.06
CA ASP A 109 -2.33 -4.12 13.01
C ASP A 109 -1.19 -4.85 12.29
N TYR A 110 0.02 -4.75 12.83
CA TYR A 110 1.22 -5.31 12.23
C TYR A 110 1.15 -6.84 12.01
N ASP A 111 0.37 -7.55 12.83
CA ASP A 111 0.17 -9.00 12.71
C ASP A 111 -0.71 -9.39 11.51
N HIS A 112 -1.35 -8.44 10.84
CA HIS A 112 -2.04 -8.64 9.58
C HIS A 112 -1.09 -8.67 8.37
N PHE A 113 0.22 -8.49 8.55
CA PHE A 113 1.18 -8.64 7.46
C PHE A 113 1.74 -10.07 7.44
N HIS A 114 1.92 -10.63 6.25
CA HIS A 114 2.51 -11.95 6.07
C HIS A 114 4.03 -11.86 6.25
N LEU A 115 4.47 -11.93 7.51
CA LEU A 115 5.86 -11.69 7.87
C LEU A 115 6.78 -12.89 7.63
N ASP A 116 6.24 -14.07 7.35
CA ASP A 116 7.04 -15.25 7.07
C ASP A 116 7.59 -15.21 5.65
N ARG A 117 8.83 -15.68 5.48
CA ARG A 117 9.47 -15.81 4.16
C ARG A 117 8.97 -17.06 3.42
N THR A 118 7.65 -17.14 3.26
CA THR A 118 6.96 -18.18 2.51
C THR A 118 6.13 -17.53 1.40
N PRO A 119 6.08 -18.12 0.20
CA PRO A 119 5.34 -17.55 -0.91
C PRO A 119 3.83 -17.63 -0.64
N VAL A 120 3.10 -16.64 -1.15
CA VAL A 120 1.63 -16.67 -1.19
C VAL A 120 1.14 -17.82 -2.08
N SER A 121 0.05 -18.47 -1.70
CA SER A 121 -0.57 -19.49 -2.55
C SER A 121 -1.14 -18.87 -3.83
N ARG A 122 -1.01 -19.59 -4.95
CA ARG A 122 -1.64 -19.19 -6.22
C ARG A 122 -3.17 -19.32 -6.18
N ASP A 123 -3.72 -20.07 -5.23
CA ASP A 123 -5.16 -20.27 -5.08
C ASP A 123 -5.83 -19.16 -4.26
N PHE A 124 -5.07 -18.20 -3.72
CA PHE A 124 -5.62 -17.10 -2.92
C PHE A 124 -6.03 -15.94 -3.83
N GLU A 125 -7.30 -15.54 -3.74
CA GLU A 125 -7.76 -14.28 -4.34
C GLU A 125 -7.13 -13.12 -3.56
N LEU A 126 -6.35 -12.31 -4.26
CA LEU A 126 -5.66 -11.14 -3.73
C LEU A 126 -6.32 -9.86 -4.25
N THR A 127 -6.53 -8.91 -3.35
CA THR A 127 -7.10 -7.60 -3.63
C THR A 127 -6.04 -6.53 -3.45
N SER A 128 -5.67 -5.86 -4.54
CA SER A 128 -4.87 -4.63 -4.51
C SER A 128 -5.80 -3.43 -4.26
N VAL A 129 -5.41 -2.50 -3.40
CA VAL A 129 -6.23 -1.33 -3.03
C VAL A 129 -5.42 -0.04 -3.17
N GLY A 130 -5.70 0.80 -4.17
CA GLY A 130 -4.92 2.03 -4.38
C GLY A 130 -5.48 3.04 -5.37
N PHE A 131 -4.66 4.02 -5.74
CA PHE A 131 -5.06 5.22 -6.47
C PHE A 131 -4.33 5.32 -7.83
N PRO A 132 -4.80 4.63 -8.87
CA PRO A 132 -4.11 4.59 -10.15
C PRO A 132 -4.22 5.97 -10.79
N ASN A 133 -3.09 6.56 -11.17
CA ASN A 133 -2.97 7.94 -11.62
C ASN A 133 -3.60 8.96 -10.65
N GLY A 134 -3.72 8.61 -9.36
CA GLY A 134 -4.38 9.43 -8.35
C GLY A 134 -5.91 9.48 -8.46
N PHE A 135 -6.54 8.60 -9.24
CA PHE A 135 -8.00 8.47 -9.29
C PHE A 135 -8.55 8.00 -7.95
N GLY A 136 -9.72 8.51 -7.58
CA GLY A 136 -10.35 8.20 -6.30
C GLY A 136 -9.84 9.01 -5.11
N ALA A 137 -8.92 9.96 -5.32
CA ALA A 137 -8.36 10.84 -4.29
C ALA A 137 -8.82 12.31 -4.43
N GLN A 138 -9.90 12.58 -5.17
CA GLN A 138 -10.50 13.91 -5.31
C GLN A 138 -12.03 13.81 -5.23
N GLY A 139 -12.68 14.75 -4.57
CA GLY A 139 -14.12 14.69 -4.31
C GLY A 139 -14.44 13.61 -3.28
N MET A 140 -15.14 12.55 -3.69
CA MET A 140 -15.32 11.38 -2.83
C MET A 140 -14.05 10.53 -2.80
N PHE A 141 -13.65 10.11 -1.61
CA PHE A 141 -12.51 9.22 -1.43
C PHE A 141 -12.91 7.79 -1.78
N SER A 142 -12.40 7.28 -2.89
CA SER A 142 -12.81 6.00 -3.46
C SER A 142 -11.61 5.31 -4.12
N PRO A 143 -10.69 4.71 -3.34
CA PRO A 143 -9.61 3.92 -3.90
C PRO A 143 -10.17 2.85 -4.82
N LEU A 144 -9.44 2.54 -5.89
CA LEU A 144 -9.79 1.43 -6.75
C LEU A 144 -9.31 0.15 -6.09
N THR A 145 -10.08 -0.91 -6.31
CA THR A 145 -9.76 -2.24 -5.81
C THR A 145 -9.74 -3.21 -6.98
N TYR A 146 -8.67 -3.98 -7.13
CA TYR A 146 -8.55 -5.01 -8.18
C TYR A 146 -8.27 -6.37 -7.57
N ARG A 147 -9.04 -7.37 -8.01
CA ARG A 147 -8.83 -8.77 -7.64
C ARG A 147 -7.93 -9.45 -8.65
N SER A 148 -7.04 -10.31 -8.19
CA SER A 148 -6.10 -11.09 -8.99
C SER A 148 -5.61 -12.29 -8.18
N TYR A 149 -4.83 -13.18 -8.80
CA TYR A 149 -4.12 -14.26 -8.13
C TYR A 149 -2.61 -14.08 -8.28
N ALA A 150 -1.84 -14.77 -7.44
CA ALA A 150 -0.40 -14.82 -7.61
C ALA A 150 -0.03 -15.71 -8.82
N SER A 151 0.69 -15.15 -9.78
CA SER A 151 1.22 -15.86 -10.95
C SER A 151 2.53 -16.59 -10.64
N SER A 152 3.24 -16.18 -9.60
CA SER A 152 4.54 -16.74 -9.24
C SER A 152 4.69 -16.93 -7.73
N THR A 153 5.66 -17.76 -7.35
CA THR A 153 6.31 -17.67 -6.04
C THR A 153 7.27 -16.46 -6.05
N PHE A 154 8.24 -16.42 -5.13
CA PHE A 154 9.29 -15.42 -5.20
C PHE A 154 10.15 -15.59 -6.45
N LEU A 155 10.37 -14.46 -7.12
CA LEU A 155 11.30 -14.26 -8.22
C LEU A 155 12.26 -13.16 -7.79
N THR A 156 13.56 -13.44 -7.84
CA THR A 156 14.58 -12.42 -7.60
C THR A 156 14.88 -11.72 -8.91
N MET A 157 14.64 -10.42 -8.97
CA MET A 157 14.89 -9.61 -10.15
C MET A 157 15.40 -8.23 -9.76
N ASN A 158 16.04 -7.55 -10.70
CA ASN A 158 16.46 -6.17 -10.50
C ASN A 158 15.23 -5.28 -10.37
N ARG A 159 15.21 -4.45 -9.33
CA ARG A 159 14.24 -3.37 -9.20
C ARG A 159 14.37 -2.40 -10.37
N ALA A 160 13.24 -1.92 -10.88
CA ALA A 160 13.24 -1.01 -12.02
C ALA A 160 13.86 0.36 -11.70
N ASP A 161 13.84 0.78 -10.43
CA ASP A 161 14.29 2.09 -9.98
C ASP A 161 15.79 2.13 -9.60
N THR A 162 16.31 1.08 -8.96
CA THR A 162 17.70 1.04 -8.46
C THR A 162 18.61 0.06 -9.19
N ASN A 163 18.07 -0.84 -10.03
CA ASN A 163 18.79 -1.97 -10.63
C ASN A 163 19.46 -2.92 -9.62
N THR A 164 18.99 -2.94 -8.36
CA THR A 164 19.45 -3.89 -7.35
C THR A 164 18.50 -5.08 -7.24
N LEU A 165 19.02 -6.26 -6.93
CA LEU A 165 18.20 -7.46 -6.76
C LEU A 165 17.22 -7.30 -5.58
N CYS A 166 15.98 -7.72 -5.78
CA CYS A 166 14.95 -7.82 -4.76
C CYS A 166 14.05 -9.02 -5.10
N ASP A 167 13.49 -9.65 -4.06
CA ASP A 167 12.46 -10.67 -4.23
C ASP A 167 11.12 -9.99 -4.52
N PHE A 168 10.38 -10.53 -5.49
CA PHE A 168 9.03 -10.14 -5.86
C PHE A 168 8.16 -11.37 -6.05
N PHE A 169 6.84 -11.22 -5.90
CA PHE A 169 5.91 -12.14 -6.54
C PHE A 169 5.05 -11.39 -7.56
N MET A 170 4.61 -12.09 -8.59
CA MET A 170 3.85 -11.51 -9.69
C MET A 170 2.35 -11.73 -9.49
N LEU A 171 1.54 -10.77 -9.88
CA LEU A 171 0.09 -10.96 -10.06
C LEU A 171 -0.24 -11.18 -11.54
N GLU A 172 -1.37 -11.82 -11.81
CA GLU A 172 -1.88 -12.07 -13.16
C GLU A 172 -2.23 -10.76 -13.89
N ASN A 173 -2.75 -9.79 -13.15
CA ASN A 173 -3.15 -8.50 -13.69
C ASN A 173 -1.99 -7.51 -13.62
N PRO A 174 -1.82 -6.65 -14.65
CA PRO A 174 -0.83 -5.60 -14.62
C PRO A 174 -1.18 -4.51 -13.60
N SER A 175 -0.14 -3.84 -13.07
CA SER A 175 -0.32 -2.64 -12.27
C SER A 175 -0.43 -1.39 -13.16
N ILE A 176 -0.80 -0.26 -12.56
CA ILE A 176 -0.95 1.05 -13.21
C ILE A 176 -0.14 2.07 -12.41
N GLY A 177 0.42 3.10 -13.06
CA GLY A 177 1.08 4.20 -12.35
C GLY A 177 0.18 4.75 -11.22
N GLY A 178 0.77 5.10 -10.08
CA GLY A 178 0.02 5.52 -8.87
C GLY A 178 -0.42 4.37 -7.94
N TYR A 179 -0.38 3.11 -8.39
CA TYR A 179 -0.55 1.95 -7.50
C TYR A 179 0.69 1.64 -6.67
N SER A 180 1.86 2.14 -7.04
CA SER A 180 3.08 1.92 -6.27
C SER A 180 2.88 2.25 -4.80
N GLY A 181 3.23 1.30 -3.93
CA GLY A 181 3.01 1.38 -2.49
C GLY A 181 1.65 0.87 -2.00
N CYS A 182 0.75 0.44 -2.89
CA CYS A 182 -0.54 -0.11 -2.48
C CYS A 182 -0.41 -1.48 -1.82
N PRO A 183 -1.21 -1.78 -0.78
CA PRO A 183 -1.23 -3.10 -0.17
C PRO A 183 -1.94 -4.13 -1.07
N VAL A 184 -1.46 -5.36 -1.01
CA VAL A 184 -2.05 -6.53 -1.68
C VAL A 184 -2.56 -7.49 -0.61
N PHE A 185 -3.87 -7.55 -0.43
CA PHE A 185 -4.53 -8.28 0.65
C PHE A 185 -5.15 -9.59 0.18
N ASP A 186 -5.03 -10.66 0.95
CA ASP A 186 -6.13 -11.62 1.09
C ASP A 186 -7.11 -11.02 2.10
N LEU A 187 -8.33 -10.69 1.67
CA LEU A 187 -9.30 -10.06 2.56
C LEU A 187 -9.81 -11.00 3.67
N GLY A 188 -9.53 -12.30 3.58
CA GLY A 188 -9.94 -13.27 4.59
C GLY A 188 -11.42 -13.61 4.51
N TYR A 189 -12.08 -13.33 3.38
CA TYR A 189 -13.43 -13.77 3.10
C TYR A 189 -13.65 -14.00 1.61
N MET A 190 -14.66 -14.79 1.27
CA MET A 190 -15.09 -15.04 -0.09
C MET A 190 -16.62 -15.13 -0.13
N VAL A 191 -17.23 -14.51 -1.13
CA VAL A 191 -18.67 -14.56 -1.39
C VAL A 191 -18.92 -15.47 -2.58
N VAL A 192 -19.63 -16.57 -2.36
CA VAL A 192 -20.01 -17.55 -3.38
C VAL A 192 -21.53 -17.67 -3.42
N GLY A 193 -22.14 -16.99 -4.39
CA GLY A 193 -23.60 -16.86 -4.48
C GLY A 193 -24.15 -16.18 -3.23
N ALA A 194 -25.02 -16.86 -2.50
CA ALA A 194 -25.61 -16.36 -1.25
C ALA A 194 -24.79 -16.69 0.01
N MET A 195 -23.66 -17.40 -0.12
CA MET A 195 -22.84 -17.83 1.02
C MET A 195 -21.58 -16.98 1.15
N THR A 196 -21.28 -16.53 2.37
CA THR A 196 -20.01 -15.90 2.72
C THR A 196 -19.20 -16.87 3.58
N THR A 197 -17.99 -17.21 3.13
CA THR A 197 -17.03 -17.99 3.91
C THR A 197 -15.91 -17.06 4.37
N THR A 198 -15.53 -17.16 5.64
CA THR A 198 -14.46 -16.33 6.23
C THR A 198 -13.28 -17.20 6.67
N LYS A 199 -12.08 -16.63 6.60
CA LYS A 199 -10.88 -17.08 7.30
C LYS A 199 -10.81 -16.36 8.67
N GLU A 200 -9.62 -16.36 9.28
CA GLU A 200 -9.39 -15.70 10.57
C GLU A 200 -9.32 -14.17 10.46
N LYS A 201 -8.57 -13.65 9.48
CA LYS A 201 -8.31 -12.21 9.33
C LYS A 201 -7.92 -11.85 7.90
N THR A 202 -7.96 -10.55 7.61
CA THR A 202 -7.31 -9.99 6.42
C THR A 202 -5.80 -10.08 6.55
N VAL A 203 -5.09 -10.50 5.50
CA VAL A 203 -3.64 -10.61 5.48
C VAL A 203 -3.05 -9.84 4.31
N CYS A 204 -2.11 -8.93 4.56
CA CYS A 204 -1.33 -8.24 3.54
C CYS A 204 -0.12 -9.09 3.15
N TYR A 205 -0.05 -9.52 1.90
CA TYR A 205 1.08 -10.33 1.40
C TYR A 205 2.22 -9.49 0.87
N GLY A 206 1.97 -8.24 0.49
CA GLY A 206 3.01 -7.37 -0.02
C GLY A 206 2.54 -5.99 -0.41
N ILE A 207 3.51 -5.20 -0.85
CA ILE A 207 3.36 -3.81 -1.28
C ILE A 207 3.70 -3.75 -2.77
N MET A 208 2.79 -3.19 -3.56
CA MET A 208 2.95 -3.09 -5.01
C MET A 208 4.17 -2.26 -5.38
N HIS A 209 5.08 -2.83 -6.19
CA HIS A 209 6.23 -2.11 -6.74
C HIS A 209 5.85 -1.40 -8.04
N GLY A 210 5.24 -2.11 -8.98
CA GLY A 210 4.92 -1.56 -10.29
C GLY A 210 4.59 -2.63 -11.32
N THR A 211 4.81 -2.31 -12.60
CA THR A 211 4.48 -3.17 -13.74
C THR A 211 5.74 -3.62 -14.45
N VAL A 212 5.90 -4.93 -14.60
CA VAL A 212 6.87 -5.54 -15.50
C VAL A 212 6.22 -5.67 -16.87
N SER A 213 6.87 -5.14 -17.89
CA SER A 213 6.37 -5.17 -19.27
C SER A 213 7.41 -5.81 -20.19
N ASP A 214 6.95 -6.53 -21.20
CA ASP A 214 7.80 -7.01 -22.29
C ASP A 214 7.63 -6.16 -23.57
N THR A 215 8.34 -6.55 -24.63
CA THR A 215 8.25 -5.89 -25.94
C THR A 215 7.05 -6.33 -26.78
N THR A 216 6.31 -7.37 -26.35
CA THR A 216 5.11 -7.88 -27.03
C THR A 216 3.82 -7.20 -26.55
N GLY A 217 3.92 -6.41 -25.47
CA GLY A 217 2.79 -5.74 -24.83
C GLY A 217 2.23 -6.50 -23.63
N GLY A 218 2.79 -7.67 -23.29
CA GLY A 218 2.49 -8.41 -22.08
C GLY A 218 2.95 -7.65 -20.84
N LYS A 219 2.12 -7.67 -19.79
CA LYS A 219 2.36 -6.94 -18.54
C LYS A 219 1.93 -7.74 -17.33
N LEU A 220 2.72 -7.68 -16.28
CA LEU A 220 2.44 -8.27 -14.96
C LEU A 220 2.69 -7.25 -13.87
N ALA A 221 1.93 -7.30 -12.78
CA ALA A 221 2.26 -6.53 -11.59
C ALA A 221 3.34 -7.25 -10.78
N ALA A 222 4.35 -6.51 -10.32
CA ALA A 222 5.34 -6.99 -9.36
C ALA A 222 5.03 -6.44 -7.97
N VAL A 223 5.02 -7.34 -6.98
CA VAL A 223 4.71 -7.03 -5.59
C VAL A 223 5.91 -7.38 -4.71
N THR A 224 6.37 -6.40 -3.94
CA THR A 224 7.41 -6.59 -2.93
C THR A 224 6.80 -7.32 -1.73
N PRO A 225 7.31 -8.49 -1.32
CA PRO A 225 6.76 -9.25 -0.20
C PRO A 225 6.77 -8.46 1.11
N SER A 226 5.72 -8.61 1.91
CA SER A 226 5.58 -7.87 3.17
C SER A 226 6.52 -8.33 4.28
N HIS A 227 7.16 -9.51 4.17
CA HIS A 227 8.10 -10.00 5.18
C HIS A 227 9.29 -9.06 5.42
N TYR A 228 9.67 -8.23 4.44
CA TYR A 228 10.69 -7.19 4.63
C TYR A 228 10.29 -6.10 5.64
N LEU A 229 9.01 -5.99 6.01
CA LEU A 229 8.59 -5.12 7.10
C LEU A 229 9.13 -5.59 8.46
N ARG A 230 9.56 -6.85 8.59
CA ARG A 230 10.26 -7.33 9.80
C ARG A 230 11.55 -6.56 10.05
N ASP A 231 12.27 -6.20 8.99
CA ASP A 231 13.56 -5.51 9.11
C ASP A 231 13.40 -4.02 9.44
N LEU A 232 12.18 -3.46 9.30
CA LEU A 232 11.86 -2.06 9.57
C LEU A 232 11.05 -1.85 10.85
N LEU A 233 10.15 -2.78 11.17
CA LEU A 233 9.20 -2.68 12.28
C LEU A 233 9.36 -3.79 13.33
N GLY A 234 10.08 -4.87 13.03
CA GLY A 234 10.27 -6.01 13.93
C GLY A 234 11.36 -5.83 14.98
#